data_AF-A0A225DKV3-F1
#
_entry.id   AF-A0A225DKV3-F1
#
_cell.length_a   1.000
_cell.length_b   1.000
_cell.length_c   1.000
_cell.angle_alpha   90.00
_cell.angle_beta   90.00
_cell.angle_gamma   90.00
#
_symmetry.space_group_name_H-M   'P 1'
#
loop_
_entity.id
_entity.type
_entity.pdbx_description
1 polymer ?
#
loop_
_entity_poly.entity_id
_entity_poly.type
_entity_poly.pdbx_seq_one_letter_code
_entity_poly.pdbx_strand_id
1 'polypeptide(L)'
;MNYTHGMWKGGKLQSGKYFAVLLDRNDPYYAMARSGGYVMEHRIVMARHLGRPLTPTETVHHINGDSTDNRIENLQLRQGRHGKGAVAYCVDCGSHNIDHKPLPE
;
A
#
# COMPACT_ATOMS: atom_id res chain seq x y z
N MET A 1 5.13 34.23 -14.45
CA MET A 1 5.70 33.29 -15.44
C MET A 1 5.51 31.88 -14.87
N ASN A 2 4.47 31.17 -15.33
CA ASN A 2 4.16 29.82 -14.85
C ASN A 2 4.83 28.80 -15.76
N TYR A 3 5.98 28.28 -15.35
CA TYR A 3 6.57 27.12 -16.00
C TYR A 3 5.84 25.87 -15.48
N THR A 4 4.80 25.45 -16.19
CA THR A 4 4.20 24.13 -16.01
C THR A 4 5.15 23.10 -16.60
N HIS A 5 6.03 22.53 -15.78
CA HIS A 5 6.75 21.32 -16.14
C HIS A 5 5.73 20.19 -16.37
N GLY A 6 5.44 19.88 -17.64
CA GLY A 6 4.37 18.99 -18.10
C GLY A 6 4.44 17.53 -17.64
N MET A 7 5.34 17.19 -16.72
CA MET A 7 5.50 15.86 -16.13
C MET A 7 5.26 15.85 -14.60
N TRP A 8 4.98 16.99 -13.97
CA TRP A 8 4.73 17.07 -12.54
C TRP A 8 3.26 16.78 -12.21
N LYS A 9 2.95 15.53 -11.86
CA LYS A 9 1.63 15.12 -11.33
C LYS A 9 1.65 15.04 -9.80
N GLY A 10 2.01 16.14 -9.12
CA GLY A 10 1.98 16.22 -7.65
C GLY A 10 2.87 15.20 -6.95
N GLY A 11 4.02 14.85 -7.53
CA GLY A 11 4.94 13.86 -6.98
C GLY A 11 4.60 12.38 -7.29
N LYS A 12 3.61 12.10 -8.16
CA LYS A 12 3.31 10.73 -8.59
C LYS A 12 4.22 10.24 -9.72
N LEU A 13 4.79 9.05 -9.56
CA LEU A 13 5.53 8.31 -10.58
C LEU A 13 4.73 7.07 -10.99
N GLN A 14 4.56 6.86 -12.30
CA GLN A 14 3.95 5.65 -12.83
C GLN A 14 5.00 4.82 -13.57
N SER A 15 5.09 3.53 -13.24
CA SER A 15 5.94 2.57 -13.94
C SER A 15 5.09 1.36 -14.31
N GLY A 16 4.66 1.28 -15.56
CA GLY A 16 3.70 0.29 -16.02
C GLY A 16 2.37 0.41 -15.26
N LYS A 17 1.96 -0.66 -14.58
CA LYS A 17 0.74 -0.71 -13.77
C LYS A 17 0.93 -0.30 -12.30
N TYR A 18 2.12 0.13 -11.91
CA TYR A 18 2.43 0.54 -10.53
C TYR A 18 2.50 2.06 -10.41
N PHE A 19 1.87 2.58 -9.35
CA PHE A 19 1.94 3.99 -8.97
C PHE A 19 2.77 4.14 -7.70
N ALA A 20 3.63 5.16 -7.66
CA ALA A 20 4.36 5.59 -6.49
C ALA A 20 4.12 7.09 -6.24
N VAL A 21 4.16 7.50 -4.97
CA VAL A 21 3.96 8.86 -4.49
C VAL A 21 5.21 9.32 -3.77
N LEU A 22 5.73 10.48 -4.15
CA LEU A 22 6.77 11.19 -3.42
C LEU A 22 6.17 11.76 -2.13
N LEU A 23 6.80 11.46 -1.00
CA LEU A 23 6.44 12.03 0.29
C LEU A 23 7.41 13.13 0.70
N ASP A 24 6.91 14.11 1.44
CA ASP A 24 7.76 15.07 2.15
C ASP A 24 8.53 14.38 3.27
N ARG A 25 9.74 14.83 3.57
CA ARG A 25 10.59 14.21 4.61
C ARG A 25 9.98 14.28 6.02
N ASN A 26 9.09 15.24 6.27
CA ASN A 26 8.37 15.39 7.52
C ASN A 26 7.02 14.63 7.53
N ASP A 27 6.63 13.98 6.43
CA ASP A 27 5.42 13.17 6.39
C ASP A 27 5.58 11.99 7.36
N PRO A 28 4.58 11.71 8.23
CA PRO A 28 4.66 10.61 9.21
C PRO A 28 4.83 9.23 8.56
N TYR A 29 4.52 9.09 7.27
CA TYR A 29 4.67 7.86 6.50
C TYR A 29 5.99 7.81 5.71
N TYR A 30 6.85 8.83 5.80
CA TYR A 30 8.14 8.90 5.09
C TYR A 30 9.07 7.73 5.45
N ALA A 31 8.92 7.12 6.63
CA ALA A 31 9.66 5.92 7.01
C ALA A 31 9.45 4.72 6.06
N MET A 32 8.37 4.71 5.26
CA MET A 32 8.12 3.70 4.24
C MET A 32 8.79 4.01 2.88
N ALA A 33 9.35 5.20 2.72
CA ALA A 33 9.91 5.66 1.46
C ALA A 33 11.16 4.86 1.08
N ARG A 34 11.24 4.51 -0.20
CA ARG A 34 12.48 4.00 -0.81
C ARG A 34 13.47 5.15 -1.01
N SER A 35 14.68 4.81 -1.42
CA SER A 35 15.67 5.79 -1.89
C SER A 35 15.02 6.74 -2.90
N GLY A 36 15.04 8.04 -2.61
CA GLY A 36 14.39 9.07 -3.42
C GLY A 36 13.03 9.56 -2.90
N GLY A 37 12.56 9.09 -1.73
CA GLY A 37 11.36 9.63 -1.08
C GLY A 37 10.03 9.06 -1.59
N TYR A 38 10.07 8.05 -2.46
CA TYR A 38 8.88 7.46 -3.07
C TYR A 38 8.36 6.25 -2.28
N VAL A 39 7.04 6.18 -2.12
CA VAL A 39 6.32 5.00 -1.58
C VAL A 39 5.31 4.51 -2.62
N MET A 40 5.07 3.21 -2.72
CA MET A 40 4.01 2.68 -3.59
C MET A 40 2.62 3.16 -3.12
N GLU A 41 1.78 3.60 -4.06
CA GLU A 41 0.51 4.26 -3.74
C GLU A 41 -0.44 3.37 -2.93
N HIS A 42 -0.61 2.11 -3.31
CA HIS A 42 -1.45 1.17 -2.56
C HIS A 42 -0.98 0.97 -1.10
N ARG A 43 0.34 1.03 -0.84
CA ARG A 43 0.87 0.97 0.53
C ARG A 43 0.52 2.22 1.32
N ILE A 44 0.55 3.39 0.68
CA ILE A 44 0.16 4.66 1.31
C ILE A 44 -1.33 4.71 1.61
N VAL A 45 -2.18 4.25 0.70
CA VAL A 45 -3.62 4.14 0.94
C VAL A 45 -3.89 3.26 2.15
N MET A 46 -3.28 2.07 2.21
CA MET A 46 -3.43 1.17 3.35
C MET A 46 -2.89 1.76 4.66
N ALA A 47 -1.69 2.34 4.65
CA ALA A 47 -1.10 2.94 5.86
C ALA A 47 -1.95 4.08 6.43
N ARG A 48 -2.49 4.95 5.56
CA ARG A 48 -3.39 6.03 5.95
C ARG A 48 -4.71 5.50 6.51
N HIS A 49 -5.25 4.43 5.91
CA HIS A 49 -6.45 3.76 6.43
C HIS A 49 -6.23 3.17 7.84
N LEU A 50 -5.06 2.58 8.09
CA LEU A 50 -4.67 2.05 9.40
C LEU A 50 -4.26 3.14 10.41
N GLY A 51 -3.97 4.36 9.94
CA GLY A 51 -3.46 5.45 10.77
C GLY A 51 -2.01 5.22 11.26
N ARG A 52 -1.24 4.32 10.63
CA ARG A 52 0.16 4.04 10.99
C ARG A 52 0.99 3.59 9.77
N PRO A 53 2.32 3.78 9.78
CA PRO A 53 3.19 3.16 8.79
C PRO A 53 3.08 1.63 8.79
N LEU A 54 3.25 1.03 7.62
CA LEU A 54 3.38 -0.42 7.48
C LEU A 54 4.77 -0.87 7.91
N THR A 55 4.84 -1.97 8.64
CA THR A 55 6.08 -2.65 8.99
C THR A 55 6.77 -3.26 7.76
N PRO A 56 8.07 -3.58 7.84
CA PRO A 56 8.78 -4.24 6.74
C PRO A 56 8.23 -5.63 6.39
N THR A 57 7.57 -6.30 7.34
CA THR A 57 6.95 -7.63 7.15
C THR A 57 5.52 -7.56 6.63
N GLU A 58 4.93 -6.37 6.58
CA GLU A 58 3.59 -6.15 6.05
C GLU A 58 3.63 -5.86 4.55
N THR A 59 2.85 -6.64 3.80
CA THR A 59 2.63 -6.44 2.36
C THR A 59 1.17 -6.09 2.10
N VAL A 60 0.92 -5.49 0.93
CA VAL A 60 -0.43 -5.10 0.51
C VAL A 60 -0.67 -5.69 -0.86
N HIS A 61 -1.80 -6.37 -1.02
CA HIS A 61 -2.18 -7.07 -2.24
C HIS A 61 -3.52 -6.57 -2.76
N HIS A 62 -3.68 -6.57 -4.07
CA HIS A 62 -4.94 -6.28 -4.76
C HIS A 62 -5.80 -7.55 -4.83
N ILE A 63 -7.02 -7.49 -4.31
CA ILE A 63 -7.94 -8.63 -4.23
C ILE A 63 -8.40 -9.04 -5.64
N ASN A 64 -8.74 -8.08 -6.50
CA ASN A 64 -9.14 -8.32 -7.89
C ASN A 64 -7.97 -8.59 -8.86
N GLY A 65 -6.72 -8.53 -8.39
CA GLY A 65 -5.52 -8.69 -9.22
C GLY A 65 -5.18 -7.50 -10.14
N ASP A 66 -5.96 -6.43 -10.12
CA ASP A 66 -5.69 -5.20 -10.85
C ASP A 66 -4.87 -4.23 -9.98
N SER A 67 -3.59 -4.08 -10.29
CA SER A 67 -2.67 -3.21 -9.56
C SER A 67 -2.91 -1.71 -9.75
N THR A 68 -3.84 -1.33 -10.64
CA THR A 68 -4.25 0.07 -10.85
C THR A 68 -5.43 0.47 -9.97
N ASP A 69 -6.18 -0.49 -9.42
CA ASP A 69 -7.32 -0.25 -8.55
C ASP A 69 -6.87 -0.17 -7.07
N ASN A 70 -6.44 1.01 -6.65
CA ASN A 70 -5.92 1.26 -5.30
C ASN A 70 -7.00 1.65 -4.27
N ARG A 71 -8.29 1.37 -4.53
CA ARG A 71 -9.37 1.61 -3.56
C ARG A 71 -9.22 0.69 -2.37
N ILE A 72 -9.49 1.19 -1.15
CA ILE A 72 -9.19 0.44 0.08
C ILE A 72 -9.93 -0.90 0.15
N GLU A 73 -11.16 -0.98 -0.37
CA GLU A 73 -11.95 -2.20 -0.45
C GLU A 73 -11.35 -3.28 -1.37
N ASN A 74 -10.44 -2.91 -2.26
CA ASN A 74 -9.70 -3.82 -3.13
C ASN A 74 -8.31 -4.16 -2.58
N LEU A 75 -7.90 -3.60 -1.45
CA LEU A 75 -6.60 -3.82 -0.85
C LEU A 75 -6.69 -4.75 0.34
N GLN A 76 -5.73 -5.66 0.44
CA GLN A 76 -5.57 -6.58 1.55
C GLN A 76 -4.20 -6.42 2.17
N LEU A 77 -4.16 -6.11 3.47
CA LEU A 77 -2.95 -6.18 4.28
C LEU A 77 -2.60 -7.64 4.57
N ARG A 78 -1.32 -7.98 4.54
CA ARG A 78 -0.81 -9.30 4.88
C ARG A 78 0.46 -9.23 5.69
N GLN A 79 0.67 -10.22 6.55
CA GLN A 79 1.89 -10.38 7.32
C GLN A 79 2.47 -11.78 7.12
N GLY A 80 3.80 -11.89 7.02
CA GLY A 80 4.49 -13.18 6.92
C GLY A 80 4.68 -13.70 5.50
N ARG A 81 4.98 -15.00 5.37
CA ARG A 81 5.23 -15.65 4.07
C ARG A 81 3.94 -16.20 3.47
N HIS A 82 3.53 -15.63 2.34
CA HIS A 82 2.41 -16.12 1.53
C HIS A 82 2.86 -16.34 0.08
N GLY A 83 2.41 -17.44 -0.53
CA GLY A 83 2.76 -17.81 -1.92
C GLY A 83 2.28 -16.78 -2.95
N LYS A 84 2.86 -16.81 -4.15
CA LYS A 84 2.48 -15.91 -5.26
C LYS A 84 1.03 -16.17 -5.67
N GLY A 85 0.22 -15.11 -5.78
CA GLY A 85 -1.13 -15.17 -6.33
C GLY A 85 -2.23 -15.70 -5.38
N ALA A 86 -1.91 -16.02 -4.12
CA ALA A 86 -2.93 -16.32 -3.13
C ALA A 86 -3.53 -15.03 -2.55
N VAL A 87 -4.76 -15.07 -2.02
CA VAL A 87 -5.35 -14.07 -1.10
C VAL A 87 -5.82 -14.76 0.15
N ALA A 88 -5.74 -14.07 1.28
CA ALA A 88 -6.22 -14.60 2.54
C ALA A 88 -7.69 -14.23 2.72
N TYR A 89 -8.53 -15.11 3.25
CA TYR A 89 -9.92 -14.80 3.50
C TYR A 89 -10.45 -15.63 4.66
N CYS A 90 -11.48 -15.14 5.34
CA CYS A 90 -12.21 -15.91 6.33
C CYS A 90 -12.98 -17.03 5.63
N VAL A 91 -12.71 -18.29 5.97
CA VAL A 91 -13.39 -19.45 5.34
C VAL A 91 -14.88 -19.51 5.67
N ASP A 92 -15.31 -18.88 6.75
CA ASP A 92 -16.72 -18.87 7.17
C ASP A 92 -17.54 -17.80 6.44
N CYS A 93 -16.96 -16.62 6.19
CA CYS A 93 -17.72 -15.46 5.66
C CYS A 93 -17.14 -14.80 4.41
N GLY A 94 -15.99 -15.24 3.91
CA GLY A 94 -15.33 -14.66 2.73
C GLY A 94 -14.66 -13.30 2.97
N SER A 95 -14.63 -12.80 4.21
CA SER A 95 -13.99 -11.51 4.52
C SER A 95 -12.50 -11.53 4.18
N HIS A 96 -12.03 -10.50 3.48
CA HIS A 96 -10.60 -10.27 3.20
C HIS A 96 -9.93 -9.38 4.26
N ASN A 97 -10.72 -8.82 5.19
CA ASN A 97 -10.25 -8.07 6.33
C ASN A 97 -9.96 -9.04 7.47
N ILE A 98 -8.75 -9.60 7.46
CA ILE A 98 -8.28 -10.56 8.44
C ILE A 98 -6.98 -10.05 9.09
N ASP A 99 -6.79 -10.37 10.36
CA ASP A 99 -5.59 -9.99 11.12
C ASP A 99 -5.17 -11.13 12.05
N HIS A 100 -3.90 -11.14 12.46
CA HIS A 100 -3.33 -12.10 13.40
C HIS A 100 -3.28 -11.48 14.79
N LYS A 101 -4.14 -11.94 15.70
CA LYS A 101 -4.08 -11.56 17.11
C LYS A 101 -3.22 -12.59 17.87
N PRO A 102 -2.25 -12.17 18.70
CA PRO A 102 -1.55 -13.08 19.60
C PRO A 102 -2.53 -13.67 20.63
N LEU A 103 -2.30 -14.91 21.03
CA LEU A 103 -3.04 -15.54 22.11
C LEU A 103 -2.71 -14.84 23.44
N PRO A 104 -3.69 -14.66 24.34
CA PRO A 104 -3.38 -14.25 25.71
C PRO A 104 -2.48 -15.30 26.38
N GLU A 105 -1.58 -14.83 27.24
CA GLU A 105 -0.78 -15.70 28.14
C GLU A 105 -1.68 -16.49 29.10
#